data_AF-A0A0P9HGV9-F1
#
_entry.id   AF-A0A0P9HGV9-F1
#
_cell.length_a   1.000
_cell.length_b   1.000
_cell.length_c   1.000
_cell.angle_alpha   90.00
_cell.angle_beta   90.00
_cell.angle_gamma   90.00
#
_symmetry.space_group_name_H-M   'P 1'
#
loop_
_entity.id
_entity.type
_entity.pdbx_description
1 polymer ?
#
loop_
_entity_poly.entity_id
_entity_poly.type
_entity_poly.pdbx_seq_one_letter_code
_entity_poly.pdbx_strand_id
1 'polypeptide(L)'
;MCWDFTPFELEQLIQQLDDVIIAPLKRPSIDHYIYCEGESSEFYIKNDCLFLDNSDDMTKLALSHALAQSAKLEFFEEQAQAVISENAYLSQQLAQTGKVPLTRKALAKLRGTLFKTSTDINLHFNLLDTPEFFWDNPNLEGVYQQLSKYLDLLPRIHILQKKLDTIHNLVDMLSTEQNHKHSAFLEWVIIILIAVDIAIYFF
;
A
#
# COMPACT_ATOMS: atom_id res chain seq x y z
N MET A 1 -12.58 12.07 11.07
CA MET A 1 -11.78 12.83 12.06
C MET A 1 -12.75 13.48 13.01
N CYS A 2 -12.56 13.30 14.31
CA CYS A 2 -13.43 13.84 15.34
C CYS A 2 -12.55 14.60 16.33
N TRP A 3 -12.81 15.90 16.51
CA TRP A 3 -12.08 16.75 17.46
C TRP A 3 -12.84 16.77 18.78
N ASP A 4 -12.15 16.63 19.90
CA ASP A 4 -12.73 16.69 21.25
C ASP A 4 -13.75 15.60 21.60
N PHE A 5 -13.74 14.48 20.86
CA PHE A 5 -14.62 13.35 21.15
C PHE A 5 -14.01 12.45 22.22
N THR A 6 -14.81 12.07 23.19
CA THR A 6 -14.51 10.94 24.06
C THR A 6 -14.63 9.61 23.30
N PRO A 7 -13.96 8.53 23.74
CA PRO A 7 -14.11 7.21 23.11
C PRO A 7 -15.57 6.74 23.02
N PHE A 8 -16.38 7.08 24.02
CA PHE A 8 -17.80 6.74 24.04
C PHE A 8 -18.61 7.51 22.96
N GLU A 9 -18.37 8.80 22.81
CA GLU A 9 -19.03 9.61 21.78
C GLU A 9 -18.62 9.16 20.37
N LEU A 10 -17.35 8.76 20.19
CA LEU A 10 -16.88 8.20 18.94
C LEU A 10 -17.61 6.89 18.60
N GLU A 11 -17.75 5.97 19.56
CA GLU A 11 -18.50 4.72 19.36
C GLU A 11 -19.97 4.98 18.99
N GLN A 12 -20.63 5.94 19.66
CA GLN A 12 -22.00 6.32 19.32
C GLN A 12 -22.11 6.88 17.89
N LEU A 13 -21.16 7.72 17.48
CA LEU A 13 -21.14 8.27 16.12
C LEU A 13 -20.95 7.16 15.08
N ILE A 14 -20.03 6.22 15.34
CA ILE A 14 -19.81 5.07 14.44
C ILE A 14 -21.09 4.25 14.30
N GLN A 15 -21.80 4.00 15.41
CA GLN A 15 -23.07 3.27 15.39
C GLN A 15 -24.16 3.97 14.58
N GLN A 16 -24.21 5.31 14.59
CA GLN A 16 -25.14 6.08 13.77
C GLN A 16 -24.83 6.03 12.28
N LEU A 17 -23.57 5.77 11.92
CA LEU A 17 -23.11 5.71 10.53
C LEU A 17 -23.21 4.30 9.93
N ASP A 18 -23.56 3.28 10.72
CA ASP A 18 -23.55 1.87 10.30
C ASP A 18 -24.39 1.62 9.03
N ASP A 19 -25.54 2.28 8.92
CA ASP A 19 -26.44 2.17 7.76
C ASP A 19 -25.88 2.81 6.47
N VAL A 20 -24.86 3.66 6.58
CA VAL A 20 -24.25 4.39 5.46
C VAL A 20 -22.91 3.79 5.04
N ILE A 21 -22.30 2.96 5.89
CA ILE A 21 -20.98 2.38 5.62
C ILE A 21 -21.10 1.25 4.59
N ILE A 22 -20.55 1.49 3.40
CA ILE A 22 -20.44 0.49 2.34
C ILE A 22 -19.14 -0.30 2.53
N ALA A 23 -19.25 -1.61 2.69
CA ALA A 23 -18.13 -2.54 2.85
C ALA A 23 -17.18 -2.17 4.02
N PRO A 24 -17.66 -2.29 5.28
CA PRO A 24 -16.87 -1.94 6.45
C PRO A 24 -15.56 -2.74 6.52
N LEU A 25 -14.51 -2.07 7.01
CA LEU A 25 -13.24 -2.72 7.27
C LEU A 25 -13.40 -3.77 8.38
N LYS A 26 -12.78 -4.94 8.21
CA LYS A 26 -12.80 -6.01 9.23
C LYS A 26 -12.15 -5.58 10.55
N ARG A 27 -11.18 -4.66 10.46
CA ARG A 27 -10.50 -4.04 11.60
C ARG A 27 -10.34 -2.56 11.27
N PRO A 28 -11.12 -1.66 11.88
CA PRO A 28 -10.88 -0.24 11.74
C PRO A 28 -9.59 0.12 12.50
N SER A 29 -8.70 0.87 11.85
CA SER A 29 -7.61 1.53 12.56
C SER A 29 -8.11 2.86 13.14
N ILE A 30 -7.72 3.16 14.37
CA ILE A 30 -8.07 4.40 15.08
C ILE A 30 -6.80 4.99 15.66
N ASP A 31 -6.38 6.12 15.11
CA ASP A 31 -5.27 6.91 15.63
C ASP A 31 -5.77 8.03 16.55
N HIS A 32 -5.04 8.24 17.65
CA HIS A 32 -5.30 9.30 18.61
C HIS A 32 -4.15 10.30 18.61
N TYR A 33 -4.47 11.57 18.46
CA TYR A 33 -3.51 12.66 18.52
C TYR A 33 -3.88 13.60 19.66
N ILE A 34 -2.86 14.07 20.38
CA ILE A 34 -3.02 15.09 21.42
C ILE A 34 -2.82 16.44 20.74
N TYR A 35 -3.74 17.36 21.02
CA TYR A 35 -3.58 18.74 20.65
C TYR A 35 -3.66 19.63 21.90
N CYS A 36 -2.97 20.76 21.84
CA CYS A 36 -2.72 21.68 22.94
C CYS A 36 -3.03 23.10 22.43
N GLU A 37 -3.53 23.97 23.30
CA GLU A 37 -3.68 25.38 22.97
C GLU A 37 -2.28 26.02 22.84
N GLY A 38 -2.02 26.63 21.69
CA GLY A 38 -0.75 27.27 21.38
C GLY A 38 -0.59 28.62 22.07
N GLU A 39 0.64 28.97 22.48
CA GLU A 39 0.97 30.34 22.92
C GLU A 39 1.02 31.33 21.73
N SER A 40 1.13 30.81 20.51
CA SER A 40 1.14 31.53 19.24
C SER A 40 -0.12 31.19 18.44
N SER A 41 -0.57 32.12 17.61
CA SER A 41 -1.65 31.89 16.64
C SER A 41 -1.24 30.96 15.49
N GLU A 42 0.05 30.69 15.32
CA GLU A 42 0.57 29.80 14.27
C GLU A 42 0.64 28.35 14.74
N PHE A 43 0.28 27.42 13.84
CA PHE A 43 0.39 25.98 14.08
C PHE A 43 1.84 25.54 14.21
N TYR A 44 2.13 24.71 15.21
CA TYR A 44 3.41 24.01 15.32
C TYR A 44 3.28 22.66 16.02
N ILE A 45 4.31 21.83 15.88
CA ILE A 45 4.36 20.49 16.46
C ILE A 45 5.55 20.41 17.39
N LYS A 46 5.35 19.94 18.62
CA LYS A 46 6.43 19.77 19.62
C LYS A 46 6.08 18.63 20.57
N ASN A 47 7.04 17.72 20.79
CA ASN A 47 6.88 16.57 21.69
C ASN A 47 5.58 15.78 21.43
N ASP A 48 5.28 15.53 20.15
CA ASP A 48 4.08 14.81 19.69
C ASP A 48 2.73 15.44 20.10
N CYS A 49 2.72 16.71 20.56
CA CYS A 49 1.51 17.51 20.66
C CYS A 49 1.40 18.49 19.48
N LEU A 50 0.19 18.58 18.94
CA LEU A 50 -0.21 19.58 17.94
C LEU A 50 -0.60 20.87 18.67
N PHE A 51 0.11 21.97 18.45
CA PHE A 51 -0.22 23.26 19.04
C PHE A 51 -0.95 24.14 18.02
N LEU A 52 -2.15 24.58 18.35
CA LEU A 52 -2.98 25.45 17.51
C LEU A 52 -3.92 26.30 18.39
N ASP A 53 -4.48 27.36 17.79
CA ASP A 53 -5.58 28.09 18.38
C ASP A 53 -6.86 27.24 18.29
N ASN A 54 -7.48 26.96 19.44
CA ASN A 54 -8.67 26.11 19.51
C ASN A 54 -9.90 26.76 18.82
N SER A 55 -9.90 28.07 18.65
CA SER A 55 -10.99 28.81 18.01
C SER A 55 -10.95 28.76 16.46
N ASP A 56 -9.86 28.27 15.86
CA ASP A 56 -9.70 28.21 14.42
C ASP A 56 -10.13 26.85 13.83
N ASP A 57 -11.43 26.76 13.52
CA ASP A 57 -12.04 25.59 12.89
C ASP A 57 -11.45 25.28 11.50
N MET A 58 -10.98 26.30 10.77
CA MET A 58 -10.41 26.12 9.43
C MET A 58 -9.04 25.46 9.51
N THR A 59 -8.22 25.83 10.50
CA THR A 59 -6.96 25.13 10.79
C THR A 59 -7.22 23.68 11.20
N LYS A 60 -8.21 23.41 12.06
CA LYS A 60 -8.60 22.03 12.40
C LYS A 60 -9.03 21.23 11.18
N LEU A 61 -9.80 21.83 10.27
CA LEU A 61 -10.20 21.19 9.02
C LEU A 61 -9.00 20.88 8.13
N ALA A 62 -8.07 21.83 7.97
CA ALA A 62 -6.83 21.63 7.21
C ALA A 62 -5.98 20.48 7.78
N LEU A 63 -5.80 20.42 9.10
CA LEU A 63 -5.10 19.32 9.78
C LEU A 63 -5.84 17.99 9.62
N SER A 64 -7.18 18.01 9.64
CA SER A 64 -8.02 16.82 9.44
C SER A 64 -7.79 16.17 8.08
N HIS A 65 -7.48 16.94 7.03
CA HIS A 65 -7.10 16.38 5.73
C HIS A 65 -5.82 15.53 5.81
N ALA A 66 -4.76 16.04 6.44
CA ALA A 66 -3.50 15.29 6.61
C ALA A 66 -3.70 14.02 7.45
N LEU A 67 -4.48 14.11 8.53
CA LEU A 67 -4.78 12.97 9.40
C LEU A 67 -5.64 11.91 8.68
N ALA A 68 -6.66 12.34 7.94
CA ALA A 68 -7.49 11.43 7.14
C ALA A 68 -6.67 10.70 6.08
N GLN A 69 -5.71 11.39 5.46
CA GLN A 69 -4.76 10.79 4.52
C GLN A 69 -3.83 9.78 5.20
N SER A 70 -3.35 10.06 6.42
CA SER A 70 -2.55 9.10 7.21
C SER A 70 -3.32 7.81 7.48
N ALA A 71 -4.57 7.92 7.97
CA ALA A 71 -5.42 6.78 8.26
C ALA A 71 -5.73 5.96 6.99
N LYS A 72 -5.95 6.63 5.86
CA LYS A 72 -6.15 5.96 4.57
C LYS A 72 -4.88 5.25 4.08
N LEU A 73 -3.71 5.86 4.27
CA LEU A 73 -2.43 5.26 3.91
C LEU A 73 -2.18 3.99 4.72
N GLU A 74 -2.48 4.00 6.01
CA GLU A 74 -2.36 2.81 6.87
C GLU A 74 -3.15 1.62 6.34
N PHE A 75 -4.39 1.84 5.88
CA PHE A 75 -5.19 0.78 5.25
C PHE A 75 -4.48 0.14 4.03
N PHE A 76 -3.82 0.95 3.20
CA PHE A 76 -3.04 0.44 2.07
C PHE A 76 -1.75 -0.26 2.49
N GLU A 77 -1.09 0.26 3.53
CA GLU A 77 0.08 -0.36 4.14
C GLU A 77 -0.25 -1.76 4.66
N GLU A 78 -1.38 -1.93 5.35
CA GLU A 78 -1.85 -3.24 5.82
C GLU A 78 -2.11 -4.21 4.66
N GLN A 79 -2.82 -3.77 3.62
CA GLN A 79 -3.10 -4.62 2.46
C GLN A 79 -1.82 -5.07 1.75
N ALA A 80 -0.89 -4.14 1.51
CA ALA A 80 0.38 -4.46 0.90
C ALA A 80 1.24 -5.35 1.81
N GLN A 81 1.28 -5.08 3.12
CA GLN A 81 2.02 -5.90 4.07
C GLN A 81 1.46 -7.33 4.16
N ALA A 82 0.16 -7.53 4.03
CA ALA A 82 -0.45 -8.86 3.94
C ALA A 82 0.08 -9.63 2.72
N VAL A 83 0.03 -9.01 1.54
CA VAL A 83 0.57 -9.62 0.30
C VAL A 83 2.07 -9.88 0.41
N ILE A 84 2.84 -8.97 1.02
CA ILE A 84 4.29 -9.13 1.22
C ILE A 84 4.58 -10.34 2.13
N SER A 85 3.93 -10.39 3.28
CA SER A 85 4.14 -11.44 4.28
C SER A 85 3.73 -12.82 3.76
N GLU A 86 2.60 -12.90 3.04
CA GLU A 86 2.12 -14.15 2.43
C GLU A 86 3.09 -14.74 1.40
N ASN A 87 3.94 -13.90 0.79
CA ASN A 87 4.82 -14.30 -0.31
C ASN A 87 6.32 -14.26 0.06
N ALA A 88 6.68 -13.84 1.28
CA ALA A 88 8.06 -13.78 1.75
C ALA A 88 8.79 -15.14 1.72
N TYR A 89 8.04 -16.25 1.83
CA TYR A 89 8.60 -17.61 1.76
C TYR A 89 9.25 -17.94 0.41
N LEU A 90 8.85 -17.24 -0.67
CA LEU A 90 9.33 -17.52 -2.03
C LEU A 90 10.83 -17.28 -2.16
N SER A 91 11.34 -16.17 -1.63
CA SER A 91 12.76 -15.84 -1.66
C SER A 91 13.58 -16.83 -0.82
N GLN A 92 13.05 -17.20 0.36
CA GLN A 92 13.69 -18.17 1.25
C GLN A 92 13.77 -19.57 0.61
N GLN A 93 12.68 -20.06 0.01
CA GLN A 93 12.69 -21.36 -0.65
C GLN A 93 13.56 -21.38 -1.90
N LEU A 94 13.59 -20.30 -2.68
CA LEU A 94 14.48 -20.17 -3.83
C LEU A 94 15.95 -20.24 -3.39
N ALA A 95 16.32 -19.51 -2.33
CA ALA A 95 17.69 -19.52 -1.80
C ALA A 95 18.12 -20.90 -1.27
N GLN A 96 17.20 -21.64 -0.63
CA GLN A 96 17.51 -22.96 -0.06
C GLN A 96 17.53 -24.09 -1.10
N THR A 97 16.63 -24.06 -2.08
CA THR A 97 16.38 -25.21 -2.96
C THR A 97 16.76 -24.98 -4.42
N GLY A 98 16.94 -23.72 -4.83
CA GLY A 98 17.12 -23.32 -6.24
C GLY A 98 15.89 -23.60 -7.11
N LYS A 99 14.74 -23.95 -6.52
CA LYS A 99 13.52 -24.32 -7.25
C LYS A 99 12.41 -23.32 -6.99
N VAL A 100 11.62 -23.07 -8.03
CA VAL A 100 10.43 -22.24 -7.97
C VAL A 100 9.29 -23.07 -7.37
N PRO A 101 8.75 -22.71 -6.18
CA PRO A 101 7.76 -23.52 -5.48
C PRO A 101 6.32 -23.32 -5.98
N LEU A 102 6.13 -22.53 -7.05
CA LEU A 102 4.83 -22.17 -7.61
C LEU A 102 4.67 -22.66 -9.05
N THR A 103 3.45 -23.06 -9.39
CA THR A 103 3.06 -23.34 -10.79
C THR A 103 3.01 -22.05 -11.60
N ARG A 104 3.13 -22.15 -12.92
CA ARG A 104 2.99 -20.99 -13.84
C ARG A 104 1.67 -20.24 -13.64
N LYS A 105 0.58 -20.97 -13.41
CA LYS A 105 -0.74 -20.38 -13.12
C LYS A 105 -0.75 -19.62 -11.80
N ALA A 106 -0.10 -20.16 -10.76
CA ALA A 106 0.00 -19.49 -9.46
C ALA A 106 0.87 -18.22 -9.53
N LEU A 107 2.01 -18.27 -10.23
CA LEU A 107 2.85 -17.08 -10.48
C LEU A 107 2.08 -15.99 -11.23
N ALA A 108 1.34 -16.35 -12.28
CA ALA A 108 0.54 -15.39 -13.03
C ALA A 108 -0.55 -14.73 -12.17
N LYS A 109 -1.22 -15.51 -11.29
CA LYS A 109 -2.18 -14.97 -10.33
C LYS A 109 -1.51 -14.02 -9.33
N LEU A 110 -0.38 -14.42 -8.74
CA LEU A 110 0.36 -13.61 -7.78
C LEU A 110 0.81 -12.29 -8.41
N ARG A 111 1.35 -12.33 -9.63
CA ARG A 111 1.71 -11.12 -10.38
C ARG A 111 0.50 -10.20 -10.59
N GLY A 112 -0.66 -10.76 -10.92
CA GLY A 112 -1.91 -10.01 -11.02
C GLY A 112 -2.35 -9.39 -9.69
N THR A 113 -2.23 -10.11 -8.57
CA THR A 113 -2.53 -9.59 -7.23
C THR A 113 -1.61 -8.43 -6.87
N LEU A 114 -0.30 -8.59 -7.05
CA LEU A 114 0.68 -7.53 -6.79
C LEU A 114 0.42 -6.31 -7.67
N PHE A 115 0.15 -6.51 -8.96
CA PHE A 115 -0.18 -5.42 -9.89
C PHE A 115 -1.47 -4.70 -9.46
N LYS A 116 -2.49 -5.44 -9.01
CA LYS A 116 -3.73 -4.85 -8.49
C LYS A 116 -3.43 -4.01 -7.26
N THR A 117 -2.72 -4.55 -6.26
CA THR A 117 -2.37 -3.82 -5.03
C THR A 117 -1.57 -2.55 -5.33
N SER A 118 -0.55 -2.63 -6.20
CA SER A 118 0.21 -1.44 -6.62
C SER A 118 -0.65 -0.43 -7.36
N THR A 119 -1.57 -0.90 -8.22
CA THR A 119 -2.51 -0.02 -8.95
C THR A 119 -3.49 0.66 -8.00
N ASP A 120 -4.05 -0.08 -7.04
CA ASP A 120 -4.97 0.46 -6.02
C ASP A 120 -4.25 1.54 -5.19
N ILE A 121 -3.00 1.30 -4.79
CA ILE A 121 -2.17 2.31 -4.11
C ILE A 121 -1.94 3.53 -5.00
N ASN A 122 -1.52 3.34 -6.25
CA ASN A 122 -1.20 4.45 -7.17
C ASN A 122 -2.43 5.26 -7.60
N LEU A 123 -3.61 4.65 -7.75
CA LEU A 123 -4.84 5.39 -8.07
C LEU A 123 -5.27 6.28 -6.90
N HIS A 124 -5.07 5.80 -5.68
CA HIS A 124 -5.39 6.56 -4.47
C HIS A 124 -4.22 7.43 -4.00
N PHE A 125 -3.03 7.28 -4.59
CA PHE A 125 -1.88 8.16 -4.40
C PHE A 125 -2.17 9.58 -4.89
N ASN A 126 -2.91 9.73 -5.98
CA ASN A 126 -3.39 11.04 -6.45
C ASN A 126 -4.35 11.72 -5.44
N LEU A 127 -4.88 10.99 -4.45
CA LEU A 127 -5.67 11.59 -3.36
C LEU A 127 -4.79 12.17 -2.24
N LEU A 128 -3.47 12.00 -2.35
CA LEU A 128 -2.45 12.59 -1.47
C LEU A 128 -1.79 13.82 -2.11
N ASP A 129 -2.15 14.16 -3.36
CA ASP A 129 -1.95 15.50 -3.88
C ASP A 129 -2.65 16.51 -2.97
N THR A 130 -2.21 17.78 -3.02
CA THR A 130 -2.85 18.86 -2.25
C THR A 130 -4.37 18.82 -2.49
N PRO A 131 -5.19 18.57 -1.43
CA PRO A 131 -6.64 18.52 -1.57
C PRO A 131 -7.22 19.77 -2.21
N GLU A 132 -8.28 19.62 -3.04
CA GLU A 132 -8.94 20.75 -3.72
C GLU A 132 -9.41 21.85 -2.75
N PHE A 133 -9.70 21.48 -1.51
CA PHE A 133 -9.97 22.42 -0.41
C PHE A 133 -8.95 23.57 -0.32
N PHE A 134 -7.67 23.30 -0.58
CA PHE A 134 -6.61 24.31 -0.51
C PHE A 134 -6.52 25.20 -1.76
N TRP A 135 -7.21 24.86 -2.85
CA TRP A 135 -7.30 25.76 -4.02
C TRP A 135 -8.09 27.01 -3.67
N ASP A 136 -9.16 26.85 -2.89
CA ASP A 136 -9.95 27.96 -2.35
C ASP A 136 -9.34 28.56 -1.08
N ASN A 137 -8.53 27.78 -0.34
CA ASN A 137 -7.93 28.16 0.94
C ASN A 137 -6.39 28.01 0.95
N PRO A 138 -5.65 28.73 0.08
CA PRO A 138 -4.21 28.55 -0.08
C PRO A 138 -3.40 28.93 1.17
N ASN A 139 -3.94 29.81 2.02
CA ASN A 139 -3.33 30.20 3.29
C ASN A 139 -3.24 29.03 4.29
N LEU A 140 -4.08 28.00 4.15
CA LEU A 140 -4.08 26.83 5.04
C LEU A 140 -3.17 25.70 4.54
N GLU A 141 -2.67 25.79 3.30
CA GLU A 141 -1.86 24.72 2.71
C GLU A 141 -0.57 24.48 3.49
N GLY A 142 0.06 25.54 4.01
CA GLY A 142 1.29 25.43 4.80
C GLY A 142 1.12 24.59 6.08
N VAL A 143 -0.01 24.75 6.77
CA VAL A 143 -0.36 23.99 7.98
C VAL A 143 -0.54 22.51 7.65
N TYR A 144 -1.28 22.22 6.58
CA TYR A 144 -1.44 20.86 6.06
C TYR A 144 -0.09 20.23 5.69
N GLN A 145 0.74 20.93 4.92
CA GLN A 145 2.05 20.43 4.50
C GLN A 145 2.97 20.14 5.70
N GLN A 146 2.92 20.97 6.75
CA GLN A 146 3.69 20.78 7.97
C GLN A 146 3.29 19.49 8.69
N LEU A 147 1.98 19.23 8.85
CA LEU A 147 1.51 18.00 9.47
C LEU A 147 1.76 16.78 8.57
N SER A 148 1.50 16.88 7.27
CA SER A 148 1.76 15.80 6.30
C SER A 148 3.23 15.38 6.27
N LYS A 149 4.15 16.33 6.45
CA LYS A 149 5.57 16.05 6.61
C LYS A 149 5.88 15.36 7.93
N TYR A 150 5.29 15.83 9.04
CA TYR A 150 5.48 15.19 10.35
C TYR A 150 4.95 13.75 10.40
N LEU A 151 3.85 13.47 9.68
CA LEU A 151 3.27 12.13 9.55
C LEU A 151 4.00 11.24 8.53
N ASP A 152 5.07 11.74 7.91
CA ASP A 152 5.87 11.05 6.90
C ASP A 152 5.04 10.44 5.76
N LEU A 153 3.95 11.11 5.34
CA LEU A 153 3.03 10.56 4.34
C LEU A 153 3.75 10.14 3.05
N LEU A 154 4.58 11.03 2.50
CA LEU A 154 5.36 10.74 1.30
C LEU A 154 6.42 9.63 1.53
N PRO A 155 7.33 9.73 2.53
CA PRO A 155 8.29 8.66 2.80
C PRO A 155 7.66 7.27 2.98
N ARG A 156 6.55 7.18 3.71
CA ARG A 156 5.82 5.93 3.98
C ARG A 156 5.37 5.25 2.69
N ILE A 157 4.80 6.01 1.76
CA ILE A 157 4.38 5.48 0.45
C ILE A 157 5.57 4.97 -0.36
N HIS A 158 6.66 5.73 -0.43
CA HIS A 158 7.84 5.34 -1.20
C HIS A 158 8.44 4.04 -0.66
N ILE A 159 8.47 3.86 0.65
CA ILE A 159 8.90 2.61 1.29
C ILE A 159 7.96 1.46 0.91
N LEU A 160 6.65 1.70 0.93
CA LEU A 160 5.65 0.69 0.57
C LEU A 160 5.79 0.23 -0.88
N GLN A 161 5.89 1.17 -1.82
CA GLN A 161 6.10 0.91 -3.24
C GLN A 161 7.39 0.11 -3.46
N LYS A 162 8.50 0.52 -2.83
CA LYS A 162 9.78 -0.20 -2.93
C LYS A 162 9.69 -1.65 -2.44
N LYS A 163 8.94 -1.90 -1.35
CA LYS A 163 8.70 -3.27 -0.85
C LYS A 163 7.91 -4.10 -1.86
N LEU A 164 6.84 -3.54 -2.44
CA LEU A 164 6.03 -4.22 -3.47
C LEU A 164 6.83 -4.49 -4.74
N ASP A 165 7.64 -3.54 -5.20
CA ASP A 165 8.50 -3.68 -6.38
C ASP A 165 9.54 -4.79 -6.20
N THR A 166 10.06 -4.94 -4.98
CA THR A 166 11.00 -6.03 -4.66
C THR A 166 10.34 -7.40 -4.89
N ILE A 167 9.06 -7.56 -4.54
CA ILE A 167 8.34 -8.82 -4.77
C ILE A 167 7.95 -8.98 -6.24
N HIS A 168 7.54 -7.91 -6.91
CA HIS A 168 7.31 -7.95 -8.36
C HIS A 168 8.54 -8.47 -9.10
N ASN A 169 9.72 -7.90 -8.80
CA ASN A 169 10.99 -8.32 -9.40
C ASN A 169 11.30 -9.80 -9.12
N LEU A 170 11.04 -10.28 -7.90
CA LEU A 170 11.18 -11.70 -7.56
C LEU A 170 10.24 -12.57 -8.39
N VAL A 171 8.96 -12.22 -8.47
CA VAL A 171 7.95 -12.99 -9.20
C VAL A 171 8.22 -13.01 -10.70
N ASP A 172 8.66 -11.89 -11.27
CA ASP A 172 9.03 -11.80 -12.69
C ASP A 172 10.26 -12.66 -13.00
N MET A 173 11.29 -12.63 -12.15
CA MET A 173 12.45 -13.54 -12.26
C MET A 173 12.02 -15.01 -12.18
N LEU A 174 11.14 -15.38 -11.24
CA LEU A 174 10.63 -16.74 -11.13
C LEU A 174 9.82 -17.16 -12.38
N SER A 175 9.12 -16.22 -13.00
CA SER A 175 8.35 -16.46 -14.22
C SER A 175 9.24 -16.65 -15.45
N THR A 176 10.35 -15.90 -15.58
CA THR A 176 11.29 -16.06 -16.71
C THR A 176 12.00 -17.40 -16.65
N GLU A 177 12.43 -17.84 -15.46
CA GLU A 177 13.04 -19.16 -15.23
C GLU A 177 12.13 -20.33 -15.67
N GLN A 178 10.83 -20.25 -15.39
CA GLN A 178 9.87 -21.26 -15.83
C GLN A 178 9.72 -21.32 -17.36
N ASN A 179 9.81 -20.17 -18.04
CA ASN A 179 9.75 -20.12 -19.51
C ASN A 179 11.00 -20.76 -20.15
N HIS A 180 12.19 -20.57 -19.58
CA HIS A 180 13.41 -21.22 -20.06
C HIS A 180 13.34 -22.75 -19.96
N LYS A 181 12.80 -23.29 -18.85
CA LYS A 181 12.58 -24.74 -18.71
C LYS A 181 11.63 -25.31 -19.76
N HIS A 182 10.60 -24.56 -20.13
CA HIS A 182 9.67 -24.99 -21.19
C HIS A 182 10.34 -24.99 -22.57
N SER A 183 11.16 -23.98 -22.86
CA SER A 183 11.94 -23.94 -24.11
C SER A 183 12.88 -25.14 -24.22
N ALA A 184 13.55 -25.52 -23.13
CA ALA A 184 14.44 -26.69 -23.09
C ALA A 184 13.67 -28.02 -23.27
N PHE A 185 12.43 -28.11 -22.78
CA PHE A 185 11.57 -29.27 -23.02
C PHE A 185 11.19 -29.40 -24.50
N LEU A 186 10.80 -28.29 -25.14
CA LEU A 186 10.50 -28.27 -26.57
C LEU A 186 11.72 -28.64 -27.41
N GLU A 187 12.91 -28.16 -27.04
CA GLU A 187 14.17 -28.53 -27.69
C GLU A 187 14.43 -30.03 -27.59
N TRP A 188 14.23 -30.63 -26.41
CA TRP A 188 14.35 -32.08 -26.22
C TRP A 188 13.35 -32.88 -27.06
N VAL A 189 12.10 -32.43 -27.16
CA VAL A 189 11.08 -33.06 -28.02
C VAL A 189 11.53 -33.05 -29.47
N ILE A 190 12.07 -31.94 -29.97
CA ILE A 190 12.59 -31.83 -31.35
C ILE A 190 13.77 -32.80 -31.57
N ILE A 191 14.72 -32.89 -30.64
CA ILE A 191 15.86 -33.81 -30.73
C ILE A 191 15.39 -35.26 -30.79
N ILE A 192 14.43 -35.65 -29.94
CA ILE A 192 13.87 -37.01 -29.94
C ILE A 192 13.15 -37.30 -31.26
N LEU A 193 12.35 -36.36 -31.78
CA LEU A 193 11.64 -36.53 -33.05
C LEU A 193 12.61 -36.76 -34.21
N ILE A 194 13.69 -35.99 -34.29
CA ILE A 194 14.74 -36.16 -35.31
C ILE A 194 15.44 -37.52 -35.15
N ALA A 195 15.77 -37.92 -33.92
CA ALA A 195 16.43 -39.20 -33.66
C ALA A 195 15.57 -40.41 -34.07
N VAL A 196 14.26 -40.36 -33.80
CA VAL A 196 13.30 -41.40 -34.21
C VAL A 196 13.18 -41.46 -35.73
N ASP A 197 13.12 -40.32 -36.41
CA ASP A 197 13.04 -40.25 -37.88
C ASP A 197 14.27 -40.89 -38.54
N ILE A 198 15.47 -40.58 -38.04
CA ILE A 198 16.72 -41.20 -38.50
C ILE A 198 16.72 -42.72 -38.25
N ALA A 199 16.22 -43.17 -37.09
CA ALA A 199 16.16 -44.59 -36.77
C ALA A 199 15.21 -45.35 -37.72
N ILE A 200 14.05 -44.78 -38.04
CA ILE A 200 13.11 -45.34 -39.03
C ILE A 200 13.73 -45.34 -40.43
N TYR A 201 14.46 -44.29 -40.82
CA TYR A 201 15.11 -44.25 -42.13
C TYR A 201 16.15 -45.35 -42.33
N PHE A 202 16.81 -45.78 -41.25
CA PHE A 202 17.86 -46.81 -41.30
C PHE A 202 17.37 -48.27 -41.13
N PHE A 203 16.13 -48.50 -40.71
CA PHE A 203 15.57 -49.83 -40.42
C PHE A 203 14.43 -50.20 -41.37
#